data_AF-A0A929SZ48-F1
#
_entry.id   AF-A0A929SZ48-F1
#
_cell.length_a   1.000
_cell.length_b   1.000
_cell.length_c   1.000
_cell.angle_alpha   90.00
_cell.angle_beta   90.00
_cell.angle_gamma   90.00
#
_symmetry.space_group_name_H-M   'P 1'
#
loop_
_entity.id
_entity.type
_entity.pdbx_description
1 polymer ?
#
loop_
_entity_poly.entity_id
_entity_poly.type
_entity_poly.pdbx_seq_one_letter_code
_entity_poly.pdbx_strand_id
1 'polypeptide(L)' 'MIYKITIFIVRLLIILLNGFTKVTGLENLPKDSGYVIVAPHRSWLDPVLIAIAVYPKSLVLMAKQELFKP' A
#
# COMPACT_ATOMS: atom_id res chain seq x y z
N MET A 1 -7.77 -5.51 12.56
CA MET A 1 -7.27 -4.60 13.62
C MET A 1 -5.79 -4.28 13.43
N ILE A 2 -4.91 -5.29 13.42
CA ILE A 2 -3.46 -5.14 13.23
C ILE A 2 -3.13 -4.35 11.95
N TYR A 3 -3.67 -4.73 10.79
CA TYR A 3 -3.41 -4.04 9.51
C TYR A 3 -3.65 -2.51 9.57
N LYS A 4 -4.76 -2.08 10.17
CA LYS A 4 -5.11 -0.65 10.27
C LYS A 4 -4.10 0.10 11.15
N ILE A 5 -3.69 -0.51 12.27
CA ILE A 5 -2.68 0.05 13.18
C ILE A 5 -1.33 0.13 12.47
N THR A 6 -0.92 -0.93 11.76
CA THR A 6 0.33 -0.94 10.98
C THR A 6 0.34 0.15 9.92
N ILE A 7 -0.72 0.29 9.11
CA ILE A 7 -0.81 1.36 8.11
C ILE A 7 -0.73 2.74 8.76
N PHE A 8 -1.42 2.95 9.89
CA PHE A 8 -1.38 4.23 10.59
C PHE A 8 0.05 4.58 11.06
N ILE A 9 0.73 3.65 11.74
CA ILE A 9 2.09 3.85 12.23
C ILE A 9 3.06 4.10 11.06
N VAL A 10 3.00 3.26 10.02
CA VAL A 10 3.91 3.38 8.87
C VAL A 10 3.65 4.66 8.09
N ARG A 11 2.39 5.09 7.93
CA ARG A 11 2.05 6.37 7.30
C ARG A 11 2.64 7.55 8.07
N LEU A 12 2.59 7.54 9.41
CA LEU A 12 3.23 8.59 10.22
C LEU A 12 4.74 8.61 10.01
N LEU A 13 5.39 7.44 9.97
CA LEU A 13 6.84 7.34 9.70
C LEU A 13 7.21 7.87 8.31
N ILE A 14 6.44 7.52 7.28
CA ILE A 14 6.65 8.03 5.91
C ILE A 14 6.51 9.55 5.88
N ILE A 15 5.49 10.13 6.54
CA ILE A 15 5.31 11.58 6.59
C ILE A 15 6.48 12.25 7.31
N LEU A 16 6.97 11.67 8.40
CA LEU A 16 8.08 12.23 9.17
C LEU A 16 9.42 12.20 8.39
N LEU A 17 9.69 11.11 7.67
CA LEU A 17 10.99 10.89 7.02
C LEU A 17 11.04 11.39 5.58
N ASN A 18 9.93 11.35 4.85
CA ASN A 18 9.84 11.63 3.41
C ASN A 18 8.83 12.75 3.08
N GLY A 19 8.10 13.26 4.06
CA GLY A 19 7.05 14.25 3.84
C GLY A 19 5.75 13.65 3.29
N PHE A 20 4.83 14.53 2.90
CA PHE A 20 3.51 14.13 2.43
C PHE A 20 3.56 13.47 1.04
N THR A 21 3.05 12.25 0.94
CA THR A 21 2.87 11.57 -0.34
C THR A 21 1.71 12.19 -1.12
N LYS A 22 1.95 12.59 -2.36
CA LYS A 22 0.91 13.03 -3.29
C LYS A 22 0.31 11.83 -4.00
N VAL A 23 -1.00 11.65 -3.87
CA VAL A 23 -1.76 10.58 -4.54
C VAL A 23 -2.80 11.23 -5.46
N THR A 24 -2.93 10.74 -6.68
CA THR A 24 -3.84 11.28 -7.71
C THR A 24 -4.53 10.14 -8.45
N GLY A 25 -5.74 10.37 -8.98
CA GLY A 25 -6.43 9.39 -9.83
C GLY A 25 -7.11 8.26 -9.06
N LEU A 26 -7.34 8.42 -7.75
CA LEU A 26 -8.04 7.43 -6.93
C LEU A 26 -9.51 7.25 -7.35
N GLU A 27 -10.10 8.27 -7.98
CA GLU A 27 -11.43 8.27 -8.57
C GLU A 27 -11.59 7.24 -9.70
N ASN A 28 -10.48 6.83 -10.33
CA ASN A 28 -10.49 5.83 -11.41
C ASN A 28 -10.55 4.38 -10.89
N LEU A 29 -10.39 4.18 -9.57
CA LEU A 29 -10.39 2.85 -8.99
C LEU A 29 -11.82 2.28 -8.92
N PRO A 30 -12.04 1.01 -9.31
CA PRO A 30 -13.34 0.35 -9.17
C PRO A 30 -13.83 0.37 -7.71
N LYS A 31 -15.06 0.83 -7.50
CA LYS A 31 -15.66 0.94 -6.16
C LYS A 31 -16.28 -0.37 -5.71
N ASP A 32 -17.02 -1.03 -6.60
CA ASP A 32 -17.92 -2.14 -6.28
C ASP A 32 -17.36 -3.52 -6.62
N SER A 33 -16.18 -3.60 -7.24
CA SER A 33 -15.54 -4.84 -7.65
C SER A 33 -14.09 -4.96 -7.16
N GLY A 34 -13.59 -6.19 -7.10
CA GLY A 34 -12.17 -6.46 -6.92
C GLY A 34 -11.37 -6.09 -8.18
N TYR A 35 -10.12 -5.66 -7.99
CA TYR A 35 -9.21 -5.32 -9.08
C TYR A 35 -7.77 -5.67 -8.69
N VAL A 36 -6.93 -5.86 -9.70
CA VAL A 36 -5.48 -6.06 -9.53
C VAL A 36 -4.78 -4.75 -9.86
N ILE A 37 -3.95 -4.28 -8.93
CA ILE A 37 -3.10 -3.10 -9.15
C ILE A 37 -1.81 -3.58 -9.79
N VAL A 38 -1.55 -3.15 -11.01
CA VAL A 38 -0.27 -3.38 -11.70
C VAL A 38 0.52 -2.08 -11.66
N ALA A 39 1.67 -2.11 -11.01
CA ALA A 39 2.55 -0.95 -10.85
C ALA A 39 4.01 -1.37 -11.09
N PRO A 40 4.86 -0.45 -11.61
CA PRO A 40 6.30 -0.69 -11.67
C PRO A 40 6.88 -0.84 -10.26
N HIS A 41 7.90 -1.69 -10.11
CA HIS A 41 8.60 -1.89 -8.84
C HIS A 41 9.98 -1.25 -8.88
N ARG A 42 10.15 -0.12 -8.19
CA ARG A 42 11.38 0.65 -8.05
C ARG A 42 12.04 0.48 -6.68
N SER A 43 11.26 0.20 -5.63
CA SER A 43 11.77 0.09 -4.26
C SER A 43 10.97 -0.92 -3.44
N TRP A 44 11.56 -1.45 -2.38
CA TRP A 44 10.85 -2.34 -1.44
C TRP A 44 9.67 -1.66 -0.73
N LEU A 45 9.62 -0.32 -0.73
CA LEU A 45 8.52 0.44 -0.14
C LEU A 45 7.31 0.58 -1.06
N ASP A 46 7.40 0.22 -2.34
CA ASP A 46 6.28 0.41 -3.27
C ASP A 46 4.99 -0.29 -2.81
N PRO A 47 5.02 -1.57 -2.36
CA PRO A 47 3.81 -2.23 -1.89
C PRO A 47 3.20 -1.56 -0.65
N VAL A 48 4.04 -0.96 0.21
CA VAL A 48 3.63 -0.21 1.39
C VAL A 48 2.98 1.11 1.00
N LEU A 49 3.57 1.84 0.07
CA LEU A 49 3.03 3.11 -0.43
C LEU A 49 1.70 2.90 -1.16
N ILE A 50 1.58 1.82 -1.95
CA ILE A 50 0.32 1.46 -2.60
C ILE A 50 -0.75 1.12 -1.53
N ALA A 51 -0.40 0.36 -0.49
CA ALA A 51 -1.32 0.04 0.60
C ALA A 51 -1.82 1.28 1.33
N ILE A 52 -0.95 2.26 1.58
CA ILE A 52 -1.33 3.55 2.18
C ILE A 52 -2.22 4.36 1.23
N ALA A 53 -1.92 4.38 -0.06
CA ALA A 53 -2.64 5.15 -1.06
C ALA A 53 -4.09 4.68 -1.26
N VAL A 54 -4.34 3.37 -1.19
CA VAL A 54 -5.68 2.78 -1.40
C VAL A 54 -6.49 2.60 -0.12
N TYR A 55 -5.90 2.86 1.05
CA TYR A 55 -6.61 2.82 2.32
C TYR A 55 -7.87 3.71 2.27
N PRO A 56 -9.07 3.24 2.70
CA PRO A 56 -9.32 2.10 3.59
C PRO A 56 -9.50 0.74 2.91
N LYS A 57 -9.37 0.61 1.58
CA LYS A 57 -9.45 -0.69 0.92
C LYS A 57 -8.29 -1.57 1.37
N SER A 58 -8.59 -2.82 1.72
CA SER A 58 -7.56 -3.80 2.07
C SER A 58 -6.83 -4.27 0.83
N LEU A 59 -5.50 -4.10 0.82
CA LEU A 59 -4.64 -4.59 -0.25
C LEU A 59 -4.06 -5.95 0.13
N VAL A 60 -4.17 -6.92 -0.78
CA VAL A 60 -3.46 -8.20 -0.70
C VAL A 60 -2.32 -8.18 -1.72
N LEU A 61 -1.12 -8.52 -1.27
CA LEU A 61 0.09 -8.49 -2.09
C LEU A 61 0.47 -9.91 -2.49
N MET A 62 0.87 -10.07 -3.75
CA MET A 62 1.52 -11.29 -4.21
C MET A 62 3.02 -11.15 -3.99
N ALA A 63 3.61 -12.14 -3.34
CA ALA A 63 5.04 -12.18 -3.02
C ALA A 63 5.58 -13.59 -3.28
N LYS A 64 6.88 -13.71 -3.51
CA LYS A 64 7.52 -15.01 -3.70
C LYS A 64 7.47 -15.86 -2.43
N GLN A 65 7.37 -17.18 -2.57
CA GLN A 65 7.25 -18.12 -1.43
C GLN A 65 8.40 -18.00 -0.42
N GLU A 66 9.60 -17.62 -0.88
CA GLU A 66 10.79 -17.51 -0.06
C GLU A 66 10.65 -16.42 1.01
N LEU A 67 9.81 -15.41 0.78
CA LEU A 67 9.54 -14.32 1.73
C LEU A 67 8.65 -14.73 2.91
N PHE A 68 8.01 -15.90 2.83
CA PHE A 68 7.16 -16.43 3.90
C PHE A 68 7.87 -17.48 4.76
N LYS A 69 9.11 -17.81 4.41
CA LYS A 69 9.95 -18.70 5.21
C LYS A 69 10.69 -17.86 6.26
N PRO A 70 10.84 -18.37 7.49
CA PRO A 70 11.63 -17.71 8.53
C PRO A 70 13.11 -17.61 8.17
#